data_AF-U7NK71-F1
#
_entry.id   AF-U7NK71-F1
#
_cell.length_a   1.000
_cell.length_b   1.000
_cell.length_c   1.000
_cell.angle_alpha   90.00
_cell.angle_beta   90.00
_cell.angle_gamma   90.00
#
_symmetry.space_group_name_H-M   'P 1'
#
loop_
_entity.id
_entity.type
_entity.pdbx_description
1 polymer ?
#
loop_
_entity_poly.entity_id
_entity_poly.type
_entity_poly.pdbx_seq_one_letter_code
_entity_poly.pdbx_strand_id
1 'polypeptide(L)'
;MSPFEIISLLVSVVAVVISAVALIRSRRNHAQLIELERVHAELSRKQLAEMEEQERQAQKAKLRCHMEQQGNNNKFVITNTGQATATDIYFGLEENNEHNPLVHGDFEKKTPFPSLASGESFYLLAQIPLSVRQSAYSISLRWENEDGTQDRIVRNVAR
;
A
#
# COMPACT_ATOMS: atom_id res chain seq x y z
N MET A 1 -60.53 9.29 -54.74
CA MET A 1 -59.08 9.31 -54.50
C MET A 1 -58.40 8.63 -55.66
N SER A 2 -57.36 9.25 -56.23
CA SER A 2 -56.61 8.64 -57.31
C SER A 2 -55.73 7.50 -56.76
N PRO A 3 -55.43 6.45 -57.53
CA PRO A 3 -54.57 5.35 -57.08
C PRO A 3 -53.19 5.82 -56.60
N PHE A 4 -52.69 6.95 -57.13
CA PHE A 4 -51.43 7.57 -56.70
C PHE A 4 -51.50 8.15 -55.28
N GLU A 5 -52.63 8.75 -54.88
CA GLU A 5 -52.81 9.26 -53.52
C GLU A 5 -52.76 8.13 -52.50
N ILE A 6 -53.39 6.98 -52.81
CA ILE A 6 -53.41 5.81 -51.92
C ILE A 6 -52.00 5.25 -51.70
N ILE A 7 -51.20 5.13 -52.76
CA ILE A 7 -49.81 4.64 -52.67
C ILE A 7 -48.95 5.62 -51.87
N SER A 8 -49.07 6.93 -52.12
CA SER A 8 -48.30 7.95 -51.39
C SER A 8 -48.64 8.00 -49.89
N LEU A 9 -49.91 7.80 -49.55
CA LEU A 9 -50.37 7.68 -48.17
C LEU A 9 -49.76 6.46 -47.49
N LEU A 10 -49.76 5.31 -48.18
CA LEU A 10 -49.23 4.04 -47.65
C LEU A 10 -47.72 4.14 -47.38
N VAL A 11 -46.96 4.73 -48.30
CA VAL A 11 -45.52 4.98 -48.12
C VAL A 11 -45.26 5.91 -46.92
N SER A 12 -46.06 6.96 -46.77
CA SER A 12 -45.92 7.91 -45.66
C SER A 12 -46.19 7.24 -44.31
N VAL A 13 -47.21 6.39 -44.22
CA VAL A 13 -47.52 5.64 -42.99
C VAL A 13 -46.38 4.70 -42.61
N VAL A 14 -45.82 3.96 -43.58
CA VAL A 14 -44.68 3.07 -43.34
C VAL A 14 -43.45 3.85 -42.86
N ALA A 15 -43.16 4.99 -43.48
CA ALA A 15 -42.05 5.85 -43.07
C ALA A 15 -42.21 6.34 -41.62
N VAL A 16 -43.43 6.73 -41.22
CA VAL A 16 -43.73 7.13 -39.84
C VAL A 16 -43.51 5.98 -38.85
N VAL A 17 -43.95 4.77 -39.20
CA VAL A 17 -43.77 3.58 -38.35
C VAL A 17 -42.27 3.26 -38.17
N ILE A 18 -41.50 3.25 -39.26
CA ILE A 18 -40.05 2.99 -39.20
C ILE A 18 -39.35 4.05 -38.34
N SER A 19 -39.69 5.33 -38.53
CA SER A 19 -39.12 6.44 -37.75
C SER A 19 -39.46 6.32 -36.25
N ALA A 20 -40.70 5.96 -35.92
CA ALA A 20 -41.11 5.75 -34.54
C ALA A 20 -40.34 4.59 -33.87
N VAL A 21 -40.18 3.46 -34.57
CA VAL A 21 -39.42 2.31 -34.08
C VAL A 21 -37.94 2.66 -33.90
N ALA A 22 -37.34 3.36 -34.87
CA ALA A 22 -35.96 3.82 -34.80
C ALA A 22 -35.73 4.76 -33.60
N LEU A 23 -36.66 5.69 -33.34
CA LEU A 23 -36.58 6.61 -32.21
C LEU A 23 -36.67 5.88 -30.87
N ILE A 24 -37.59 4.92 -30.72
CA ILE A 24 -37.74 4.13 -29.50
C ILE A 24 -36.46 3.33 -29.23
N ARG A 25 -35.92 2.66 -30.27
CA ARG A 25 -34.68 1.89 -30.16
C ARG A 25 -33.49 2.78 -29.82
N SER A 26 -33.38 3.95 -30.47
CA SER A 26 -32.32 4.93 -30.21
C SER A 26 -32.35 5.41 -28.77
N ARG A 27 -33.53 5.80 -28.26
CA ARG A 27 -33.69 6.23 -26.86
C ARG A 27 -33.28 5.15 -25.87
N ARG A 28 -33.66 3.89 -26.12
CA ARG A 28 -33.29 2.76 -25.26
C ARG A 28 -31.77 2.53 -25.26
N ASN A 29 -31.13 2.57 -26.43
CA ASN A 29 -29.69 2.41 -26.54
C ASN A 29 -28.94 3.57 -25.86
N HIS A 30 -29.43 4.80 -26.00
CA HIS A 30 -28.80 5.97 -25.38
C HIS A 30 -28.87 5.90 -23.85
N ALA A 31 -30.00 5.43 -23.30
CA ALA A 31 -30.10 5.18 -21.85
C ALA A 31 -29.10 4.12 -21.37
N GLN A 32 -28.89 3.04 -22.14
CA GLN A 32 -27.91 2.01 -21.81
C GLN A 32 -26.47 2.51 -21.91
N LEU A 33 -26.16 3.36 -22.91
CA LEU A 33 -24.84 3.98 -23.03
C LEU A 33 -24.53 4.89 -21.85
N ILE A 34 -25.49 5.73 -21.42
CA ILE A 34 -25.34 6.59 -20.24
C ILE A 34 -25.06 5.76 -18.98
N GLU A 35 -25.78 4.65 -18.80
CA GLU A 35 -25.56 3.77 -17.64
C GLU A 35 -24.18 3.10 -17.68
N LEU A 36 -23.76 2.61 -18.85
CA LEU A 36 -22.43 2.04 -19.05
C LEU A 36 -21.32 3.06 -18.80
N GLU A 37 -21.47 4.28 -19.32
CA GLU A 37 -20.53 5.39 -19.08
C GLU A 37 -20.42 5.71 -17.58
N ARG A 38 -21.55 5.71 -16.86
CA ARG A 38 -21.57 5.93 -15.41
C ARG A 38 -20.81 4.83 -14.66
N VAL A 39 -21.06 3.56 -14.97
CA VAL A 39 -20.39 2.43 -14.33
C VAL A 39 -18.89 2.43 -14.66
N HIS A 40 -18.52 2.72 -15.91
CA HIS A 40 -17.12 2.88 -16.31
C HIS A 40 -16.43 4.03 -15.57
N ALA A 41 -17.10 5.17 -15.42
CA ALA A 41 -16.57 6.31 -14.67
C ALA A 41 -16.37 5.96 -13.19
N GLU A 42 -17.31 5.24 -12.57
CA GLU A 42 -17.16 4.82 -11.17
C GLU A 42 -16.03 3.80 -11.00
N LEU A 43 -15.93 2.81 -11.88
CA LEU A 43 -14.84 1.84 -11.87
C LEU A 43 -13.49 2.52 -12.06
N SER A 44 -13.38 3.43 -13.05
CA SER A 44 -12.16 4.17 -13.33
C SER A 44 -11.72 4.99 -12.11
N ARG A 45 -12.65 5.64 -11.41
CA ARG A 45 -12.36 6.37 -10.16
C ARG A 45 -11.82 5.45 -9.06
N LYS A 46 -12.41 4.27 -8.88
CA LYS A 46 -11.94 3.29 -7.88
C LYS A 46 -10.54 2.78 -8.22
N GLN A 47 -10.29 2.48 -9.49
CA GLN A 47 -8.97 2.05 -9.95
C GLN A 47 -7.90 3.13 -9.74
N LEU A 48 -8.21 4.40 -10.05
CA LEU A 48 -7.29 5.51 -9.80
C LEU A 48 -6.98 5.65 -8.30
N ALA A 49 -7.99 5.59 -7.44
CA ALA A 49 -7.79 5.68 -6.00
C ALA A 49 -6.95 4.51 -5.44
N GLU A 50 -7.14 3.29 -5.95
CA GLU A 50 -6.32 2.14 -5.58
C GLU A 50 -4.88 2.29 -6.05
N MET A 51 -4.65 2.80 -7.26
CA MET A 51 -3.31 3.07 -7.80
C MET A 51 -2.60 4.14 -6.98
N GLU A 52 -3.25 5.26 -6.68
CA GLU A 52 -2.69 6.33 -5.84
C GLU A 52 -2.32 5.80 -4.44
N GLU A 53 -3.18 4.97 -3.84
CA GLU A 53 -2.87 4.36 -2.55
C GLU A 53 -1.68 3.39 -2.65
N GLN A 54 -1.63 2.58 -3.71
CA GLN A 54 -0.50 1.67 -3.95
C GLN A 54 0.81 2.43 -4.17
N GLU A 55 0.81 3.50 -4.97
CA GLU A 55 1.99 4.35 -5.17
C GLU A 55 2.43 4.99 -3.85
N ARG A 56 1.49 5.50 -3.05
CA ARG A 56 1.78 6.08 -1.75
C ARG A 56 2.36 5.06 -0.77
N GLN A 57 1.85 3.83 -0.76
CA GLN A 57 2.41 2.75 0.06
C GLN A 57 3.75 2.27 -0.49
N ALA A 58 3.93 2.30 -1.81
CA ALA A 58 5.17 1.89 -2.46
C ALA A 58 6.33 2.83 -2.11
N GLN A 59 6.04 4.12 -1.91
CA GLN A 59 7.02 5.15 -1.52
C GLN A 59 7.38 5.14 -0.02
N LYS A 60 6.68 4.35 0.80
CA LYS A 60 6.96 4.26 2.24
C LYS A 60 7.73 3.00 2.58
N ALA A 61 8.83 3.17 3.30
CA ALA A 61 9.57 2.07 3.86
C ALA A 61 8.89 1.61 5.15
N LYS A 62 8.92 0.31 5.42
CA LYS A 62 8.26 -0.25 6.61
C LYS A 62 9.18 -1.21 7.32
N LEU A 63 9.82 -0.72 8.37
CA LEU A 63 10.73 -1.53 9.16
C LEU A 63 10.00 -2.40 10.17
N ARG A 64 10.45 -3.64 10.27
CA ARG A 64 10.07 -4.59 11.31
C ARG A 64 11.32 -5.01 12.05
N CYS A 65 11.23 -5.07 13.37
CA CYS A 65 12.29 -5.67 14.18
C CYS A 65 11.72 -6.81 15.03
N HIS A 66 12.52 -7.87 15.13
CA HIS A 66 12.28 -9.01 15.99
C HIS A 66 13.61 -9.48 16.57
N MET A 67 13.56 -10.24 17.66
CA MET A 67 14.75 -10.85 18.24
C MET A 67 14.81 -12.31 17.79
N GLU A 68 16.00 -12.74 17.42
CA GLU A 68 16.26 -14.13 17.04
C GLU A 68 17.36 -14.67 17.96
N GLN A 69 17.13 -15.87 18.51
CA GLN A 69 18.12 -16.56 19.32
C GLN A 69 18.95 -17.48 18.43
N GLN A 70 20.25 -17.25 18.36
CA GLN A 70 21.20 -18.09 17.64
C GLN A 70 22.15 -18.75 18.65
N GLY A 71 21.76 -19.93 19.13
CA GLY A 71 22.48 -20.64 20.19
C GLY A 71 22.44 -19.89 21.52
N ASN A 72 23.60 -19.45 22.01
CA ASN A 72 23.72 -18.68 23.26
C ASN A 72 23.67 -17.15 23.05
N ASN A 73 23.65 -16.69 21.80
CA ASN A 73 23.65 -15.28 21.46
C ASN A 73 22.27 -14.87 20.96
N ASN A 74 21.86 -13.64 21.28
CA ASN A 74 20.65 -13.04 20.74
C ASN A 74 21.05 -12.00 19.69
N LYS A 75 20.18 -11.74 18.73
CA LYS A 75 20.36 -10.67 17.76
C LYS A 75 19.03 -10.00 17.48
N PHE A 76 19.05 -8.67 17.38
CA PHE A 76 17.93 -7.92 16.84
C PHE A 76 18.05 -7.92 15.33
N VAL A 77 17.05 -8.46 14.64
CA VAL A 77 16.98 -8.48 13.18
C VAL A 77 16.00 -7.39 12.76
N ILE A 78 16.49 -6.41 12.02
CA ILE A 78 15.69 -5.33 11.44
C ILE A 78 15.54 -5.63 9.96
N THR A 79 14.31 -5.75 9.50
CA THR A 79 13.96 -6.09 8.11
C THR A 79 13.09 -4.99 7.52
N ASN A 80 13.40 -4.55 6.30
CA ASN A 80 12.50 -3.71 5.55
C ASN A 80 11.43 -4.58 4.87
N THR A 81 10.20 -4.42 5.32
CA THR A 81 9.01 -5.09 4.78
C THR A 81 8.17 -4.17 3.89
N GLY A 82 8.60 -2.91 3.72
CA GLY A 82 8.00 -1.95 2.79
C GLY A 82 8.59 -2.11 1.38
N GLN A 83 8.01 -1.40 0.41
CA GLN A 83 8.53 -1.44 -0.97
C GLN A 83 9.61 -0.37 -1.21
N ALA A 84 9.59 0.74 -0.46
CA ALA A 84 10.61 1.78 -0.55
C ALA A 84 11.85 1.44 0.26
N THR A 85 12.98 2.02 -0.14
CA THR A 85 14.24 1.96 0.61
C THR A 85 14.15 2.82 1.87
N ALA A 86 14.58 2.27 3.01
CA ALA A 86 14.76 3.06 4.23
C ALA A 86 16.21 3.54 4.31
N THR A 87 16.43 4.83 4.53
CA THR A 87 17.77 5.41 4.74
C THR A 87 17.93 5.91 6.17
N ASP A 88 19.19 6.08 6.60
CA ASP A 88 19.56 6.63 7.91
C ASP A 88 18.79 5.98 9.07
N ILE A 89 18.89 4.66 9.17
CA ILE A 89 18.12 3.88 10.13
C ILE A 89 18.79 3.92 11.50
N TYR A 90 18.09 4.51 12.47
CA TYR A 90 18.49 4.56 13.87
C TYR A 90 17.74 3.51 14.68
N PHE A 91 18.48 2.73 15.44
CA PHE A 91 17.96 1.83 16.47
C PHE A 91 18.18 2.44 17.85
N GLY A 92 17.16 2.35 18.71
CA GLY A 92 17.22 2.80 20.09
C GLY A 92 16.48 1.86 21.04
N LEU A 93 16.88 1.86 22.30
CA LEU A 93 16.16 1.20 23.39
C LEU A 93 15.41 2.28 24.18
N GLU A 94 14.14 2.01 24.49
CA GLU A 94 13.34 2.89 25.34
C GLU A 94 13.72 2.72 26.82
N GLU A 95 13.38 3.71 27.66
CA GLU A 95 13.80 3.78 29.08
C GLU A 95 13.23 2.65 29.96
N ASN A 96 12.16 1.98 29.51
CA ASN A 96 11.46 0.94 30.28
C ASN A 96 12.16 -0.43 30.28
N ASN A 97 13.38 -0.53 29.74
CA ASN A 97 14.13 -1.77 29.71
C ASN A 97 14.94 -1.96 31.00
N GLU A 98 14.92 -3.16 31.58
CA GLU A 98 15.66 -3.53 32.79
C GLU A 98 17.18 -3.53 32.54
N HIS A 99 17.58 -3.80 31.29
CA HIS A 99 18.96 -3.92 30.86
C HIS A 99 19.14 -3.42 29.43
N ASN A 100 20.35 -2.94 29.10
CA ASN A 100 20.75 -2.63 27.73
C ASN A 100 21.46 -3.85 27.12
N PRO A 101 20.80 -4.64 26.25
CA PRO A 101 21.41 -5.82 25.64
C PRO A 101 22.37 -5.51 24.49
N LEU A 102 22.54 -4.25 24.07
CA LEU A 102 23.34 -3.92 22.88
C LEU A 102 24.84 -4.10 23.14
N VAL A 103 25.50 -4.83 22.23
CA VAL A 103 26.94 -5.03 22.29
C VAL A 103 27.65 -3.76 21.84
N HIS A 104 28.41 -3.15 22.76
CA HIS A 104 29.24 -1.98 22.46
C HIS A 104 30.24 -2.31 21.34
N GLY A 105 30.37 -1.39 20.38
CA GLY A 105 31.20 -1.56 19.19
C GLY A 105 30.51 -2.22 17.98
N ASP A 106 29.51 -3.09 18.15
CA ASP A 106 28.66 -3.55 17.03
C ASP A 106 27.59 -2.49 16.71
N PHE A 107 26.92 -2.01 17.77
CA PHE A 107 25.88 -0.98 17.68
C PHE A 107 26.40 0.33 17.06
N GLU A 108 27.52 0.84 17.58
CA GLU A 108 28.12 2.12 17.15
C GLU A 108 28.64 2.08 15.71
N LYS A 109 29.08 0.91 15.22
CA LYS A 109 29.58 0.75 13.85
C LYS A 109 28.47 0.58 12.82
N LYS A 110 27.31 0.07 13.24
CA LYS A 110 26.18 -0.25 12.36
C LYS A 110 25.03 0.75 12.42
N THR A 111 25.07 1.70 13.37
CA THR A 111 24.01 2.68 13.59
C THR A 111 24.57 4.10 13.47
N PRO A 112 24.03 4.97 12.59
CA PRO A 112 22.92 4.70 11.68
C PRO A 112 23.29 3.71 10.57
N PHE A 113 22.35 2.83 10.22
CA PHE A 113 22.51 1.94 9.07
C PHE A 113 22.16 2.75 7.80
N PRO A 114 23.03 2.78 6.78
CA PRO A 114 22.96 3.80 5.72
C PRO A 114 21.72 3.65 4.82
N SER A 115 21.43 2.44 4.36
CA SER A 115 20.30 2.17 3.48
C SER A 115 19.89 0.70 3.54
N LEU A 116 18.59 0.41 3.60
CA LEU A 116 18.04 -0.94 3.60
C LEU A 116 16.96 -1.06 2.53
N ALA A 117 17.25 -1.81 1.46
CA ALA A 117 16.31 -1.99 0.36
C ALA A 117 15.14 -2.89 0.77
N SER A 118 14.08 -2.91 -0.04
CA SER A 118 12.91 -3.78 0.17
C SER A 118 13.31 -5.25 0.31
N GLY A 119 12.86 -5.90 1.38
CA GLY A 119 13.16 -7.30 1.69
C GLY A 119 14.53 -7.55 2.32
N GLU A 120 15.41 -6.54 2.38
CA GLU A 120 16.70 -6.67 3.04
C GLU A 120 16.58 -6.62 4.56
N SER A 121 17.56 -7.22 5.22
CA SER A 121 17.66 -7.18 6.67
C SER A 121 19.10 -7.01 7.14
N PHE A 122 19.26 -6.34 8.27
CA PHE A 122 20.51 -6.30 9.00
C PHE A 122 20.26 -6.71 10.46
N TYR A 123 21.34 -7.03 11.17
CA TYR A 123 21.25 -7.47 12.55
C TYR A 123 22.22 -6.72 13.46
N LEU A 124 21.77 -6.50 14.68
CA LEU A 124 22.54 -5.98 15.80
C LEU A 124 22.71 -7.08 16.84
N LEU A 125 23.95 -7.27 17.30
CA LEU A 125 24.24 -8.27 18.32
C LEU A 125 23.66 -7.85 19.68
N ALA A 126 23.03 -8.81 20.36
CA ALA A 126 22.42 -8.63 21.65
C ALA A 126 22.94 -9.66 22.67
N GLN A 127 23.48 -9.17 23.78
CA GLN A 127 23.95 -9.99 24.89
C GLN A 127 23.03 -9.79 26.09
N ILE A 128 22.30 -10.84 26.46
CA ILE A 128 21.34 -10.81 27.57
C ILE A 128 21.84 -11.74 28.67
N PRO A 129 22.23 -11.22 29.85
CA PRO A 129 22.60 -12.05 30.99
C PRO A 129 21.45 -12.96 31.44
N LEU A 130 21.77 -14.15 31.94
CA LEU A 130 20.79 -15.09 32.50
C LEU A 130 20.02 -14.52 33.72
N SER A 131 20.57 -13.48 34.37
CA SER A 131 19.95 -12.80 35.50
C SER A 131 18.77 -11.91 35.11
N VAL A 132 18.66 -11.50 33.85
CA VAL A 132 17.60 -10.59 33.36
C VAL A 132 16.32 -11.38 33.13
N ARG A 133 15.23 -10.98 33.81
CA ARG A 133 13.92 -11.64 33.76
C ARG A 133 12.98 -11.02 32.72
N GLN A 134 13.36 -9.88 32.14
CA GLN A 134 12.62 -9.21 31.09
C GLN A 134 12.32 -10.15 29.90
N SER A 135 11.03 -10.25 29.56
CA SER A 135 10.51 -11.11 28.48
C SER A 135 10.34 -10.40 27.15
N ALA A 136 10.35 -9.06 27.12
CA ALA A 136 10.27 -8.27 25.91
C ALA A 136 11.01 -6.93 26.06
N TYR A 137 11.70 -6.49 25.02
CA TYR A 137 12.42 -5.22 24.97
C TYR A 137 11.61 -4.17 24.22
N SER A 138 11.42 -3.00 24.81
CA SER A 138 10.84 -1.83 24.14
C SER A 138 11.92 -1.15 23.31
N ILE A 139 11.76 -1.17 21.99
CA ILE A 139 12.72 -0.58 21.06
C ILE A 139 12.06 0.52 20.24
N SER A 140 12.88 1.45 19.78
CA SER A 140 12.52 2.47 18.80
C SER A 140 13.33 2.28 17.53
N LEU A 141 12.66 2.34 16.38
CA LEU A 141 13.31 2.53 15.09
C LEU A 141 12.91 3.89 14.54
N ARG A 142 13.87 4.61 13.98
CA ARG A 142 13.63 5.83 13.20
C ARG A 142 14.36 5.69 11.87
N TRP A 143 13.72 6.06 10.77
CA TRP A 143 14.31 6.02 9.44
C TRP A 143 13.76 7.16 8.58
N GLU A 144 14.46 7.41 7.47
CA GLU A 144 14.01 8.28 6.39
C GLU A 144 13.46 7.44 5.24
N ASN A 145 12.33 7.87 4.71
CA ASN A 145 11.73 7.31 3.49
C ASN A 145 12.32 8.00 2.26
N GLU A 146 12.14 7.41 1.07
CA GLU A 146 12.62 7.99 -0.19
C GLU A 146 12.02 9.37 -0.51
N ASP A 147 10.83 9.67 0.04
CA ASP A 147 10.17 10.97 -0.08
C ASP A 147 10.76 12.07 0.84
N GLY A 148 11.76 11.73 1.66
CA GLY A 148 12.38 12.61 2.64
C GLY A 148 11.59 12.77 3.94
N THR A 149 10.47 12.05 4.10
CA THR A 149 9.74 12.02 5.37
C THR A 149 10.45 11.12 6.38
N GLN A 150 10.38 11.50 7.65
CA GLN A 150 10.89 10.70 8.75
C GLN A 150 9.76 9.91 9.40
N ASP A 151 9.95 8.60 9.53
CA ASP A 151 9.05 7.73 10.26
C ASP A 151 9.74 7.18 11.51
N ARG A 152 8.95 7.03 12.58
CA ARG A 152 9.38 6.41 13.84
C ARG A 152 8.36 5.37 14.28
N ILE A 153 8.85 4.23 14.74
CA ILE A 153 8.02 3.22 15.38
C ILE A 153 8.62 2.80 16.72
N VAL A 154 7.74 2.63 17.70
CA VAL A 154 8.09 2.03 18.99
C VAL A 154 7.38 0.68 19.08
N ARG A 155 8.13 -0.38 19.37
CA ARG A 155 7.57 -1.73 19.50
C ARG A 155 8.23 -2.50 20.63
N ASN A 156 7.45 -3.41 21.20
CA ASN A 156 7.94 -4.41 22.12
C ASN A 156 8.33 -5.66 21.34
N VAL A 157 9.59 -6.06 21.46
CA VAL A 157 10.15 -7.25 20.83
C VAL A 157 10.31 -8.31 21.90
N ALA A 158 9.58 -9.42 21.76
CA ALA A 158 9.70 -10.55 22.67
C ALA A 158 11.09 -11.18 22.58
N ARG A 159 11.55 -11.67 23.73
CA ARG A 159 12.81 -12.41 23.84
C ARG A 159 12.73 -13.78 23.17
#